data_AF-A0AA44WEQ9-F1
#
_entry.id   AF-A0AA44WEQ9-F1
#
_cell.length_a   1.000
_cell.length_b   1.000
_cell.length_c   1.000
_cell.angle_alpha   90.00
_cell.angle_beta   90.00
_cell.angle_gamma   90.00
#
_symmetry.space_group_name_H-M   'P 1'
#
loop_
_entity.id
_entity.type
_entity.pdbx_description
1 polymer ?
#
loop_
_entity_poly.entity_id
_entity_poly.type
_entity_poly.pdbx_seq_one_letter_code
_entity_poly.pdbx_strand_id
1 'polypeptide(L)'
;MILGSLTFCLTRAGLWPLPEAAEVDHSISALYEIMANLVIHDIGQPTRGDADHSSCNPRTDIMKRIKETLREMPNPVLDSHVKELDKKMAMISL
;
A
#
# COMPACT_ATOMS: atom_id res chain seq x y z
N MET A 1 -1.07 -19.80 -9.08
CA MET A 1 0.28 -19.24 -9.00
C MET A 1 0.22 -17.81 -8.47
N ILE A 2 0.41 -17.66 -7.16
CA ILE A 2 0.42 -16.38 -6.43
C ILE A 2 1.50 -15.42 -6.98
N LEU A 3 2.68 -15.92 -7.34
CA LEU A 3 3.78 -15.09 -7.87
C LEU A 3 3.37 -14.38 -9.17
N GLY A 4 2.70 -15.08 -10.09
CA GLY A 4 2.24 -14.50 -11.35
C GLY A 4 1.18 -13.41 -11.12
N SER A 5 0.26 -13.62 -10.17
CA SER A 5 -0.71 -12.58 -9.81
C SER A 5 -0.04 -11.38 -9.16
N LEU A 6 0.93 -11.58 -8.27
CA LEU A 6 1.65 -10.49 -7.62
C LEU A 6 2.40 -9.64 -8.65
N THR A 7 3.18 -10.28 -9.53
CA THR A 7 3.91 -9.60 -10.61
C THR A 7 2.96 -8.85 -11.54
N PHE A 8 1.84 -9.47 -11.93
CA PHE A 8 0.82 -8.81 -12.76
C PHE A 8 0.24 -7.57 -12.07
N CYS A 9 -0.17 -7.67 -10.80
CA CYS A 9 -0.75 -6.56 -10.07
C CYS A 9 0.24 -5.41 -9.86
N LEU A 10 1.50 -5.72 -9.54
CA LEU A 10 2.54 -4.71 -9.39
C LEU A 10 2.91 -4.07 -10.73
N THR A 11 2.96 -4.84 -11.83
CA THR A 11 3.20 -4.31 -13.18
C THR A 11 2.09 -3.34 -13.58
N ARG A 12 0.82 -3.71 -13.35
CA ARG A 12 -0.33 -2.84 -13.63
C ARG A 12 -0.31 -1.56 -12.80
N ALA A 13 0.25 -1.61 -11.59
CA ALA A 13 0.43 -0.47 -10.72
C ALA A 13 1.69 0.37 -11.05
N GLY A 14 2.49 -0.01 -12.04
CA GLY A 14 3.75 0.67 -12.36
C GLY A 14 4.86 0.46 -11.31
N LEU A 15 4.72 -0.55 -10.45
CA LEU A 15 5.66 -0.86 -9.36
C LEU A 15 6.52 -2.10 -9.66
N TRP A 16 6.42 -2.64 -10.88
CA TRP A 16 7.25 -3.76 -11.35
C TRP A 16 7.81 -3.48 -12.76
N PRO A 17 9.13 -3.64 -12.99
CA PRO A 17 10.17 -3.91 -11.99
C PRO A 17 10.24 -2.81 -10.93
N LEU A 18 10.85 -3.10 -9.77
CA LEU A 18 10.91 -2.13 -8.68
C LEU A 18 11.52 -0.81 -9.18
N PRO A 19 10.78 0.32 -9.18
CA PRO A 19 11.28 1.59 -9.71
C PRO A 19 12.31 2.21 -8.76
N GLU A 20 13.19 3.05 -9.32
CA GLU A 20 14.05 3.90 -8.50
C GLU A 20 13.20 4.97 -7.79
N ALA A 21 13.62 5.41 -6.60
CA ALA A 21 12.83 6.37 -5.82
C ALA A 21 12.55 7.70 -6.57
N ALA A 22 13.46 8.11 -7.46
CA ALA A 22 13.31 9.31 -8.28
C ALA A 22 12.29 9.15 -9.43
N GLU A 23 11.91 7.92 -9.77
CA GLU A 23 11.00 7.59 -10.87
C GLU A 23 9.54 7.44 -10.38
N VAL A 24 9.31 7.48 -9.06
CA VAL A 24 8.00 7.31 -8.45
C VAL A 24 7.27 8.65 -8.35
N ASP A 25 6.34 8.90 -9.27
CA ASP A 25 5.48 10.11 -9.30
C ASP A 25 4.23 9.98 -8.40
N HIS A 26 4.35 9.25 -7.30
CA HIS A 26 3.26 9.00 -6.37
C HIS A 26 3.59 9.54 -4.98
N SER A 27 2.61 10.21 -4.36
CA SER A 27 2.71 10.53 -2.94
C SER A 27 2.73 9.25 -2.10
N ILE A 28 3.26 9.34 -0.88
CA ILE A 28 3.26 8.22 0.08
C ILE A 28 1.83 7.69 0.31
N SER A 29 0.84 8.58 0.39
CA SER A 29 -0.57 8.19 0.53
C SER A 29 -1.09 7.44 -0.70
N ALA A 30 -0.74 7.89 -1.91
CA ALA A 30 -1.11 7.21 -3.14
C ALA A 30 -0.46 5.82 -3.24
N LEU A 31 0.81 5.69 -2.87
CA LEU A 31 1.51 4.40 -2.81
C LEU A 31 0.85 3.45 -1.80
N TYR A 32 0.45 3.95 -0.63
CA TYR A 32 -0.29 3.18 0.35
C TYR A 32 -1.61 2.67 -0.21
N GLU A 33 -2.39 3.52 -0.87
CA GLU A 33 -3.67 3.15 -1.49
C GLU A 33 -3.50 2.11 -2.59
N ILE A 34 -2.51 2.29 -3.47
CA ILE A 34 -2.18 1.33 -4.53
C ILE A 34 -1.86 -0.03 -3.91
N MET A 35 -0.96 -0.08 -2.94
CA MET A 35 -0.51 -1.32 -2.31
C MET A 35 -1.62 -2.00 -1.49
N ALA A 36 -2.47 -1.22 -0.80
CA ALA A 36 -3.60 -1.74 -0.02
C ALA A 36 -4.70 -2.35 -0.89
N ASN A 37 -4.79 -1.92 -2.15
CA ASN A 37 -5.79 -2.38 -3.11
C ASN A 37 -5.26 -3.48 -4.05
N LEU A 38 -4.04 -3.98 -3.86
CA LEU A 38 -3.54 -5.13 -4.62
C LEU A 38 -4.39 -6.37 -4.33
N VAL A 39 -5.03 -6.91 -5.37
CA VAL A 39 -5.81 -8.15 -5.31
C VAL A 39 -4.95 -9.29 -5.84
N ILE A 40 -4.40 -10.09 -4.92
CA ILE A 40 -3.52 -11.19 -5.26
C ILE A 40 -4.36 -12.46 -5.32
N HIS A 41 -4.55 -12.97 -6.53
CA HIS A 41 -5.29 -14.19 -6.81
C HIS A 41 -4.36 -15.41 -6.84
N ASP A 42 -4.84 -16.55 -6.37
CA ASP A 42 -4.16 -17.81 -6.67
C ASP A 42 -4.63 -18.36 -8.02
N ILE A 43 -3.85 -18.09 -9.07
CA ILE A 43 -4.15 -18.52 -10.46
C ILE A 43 -3.71 -19.99 -10.69
N GLY A 44 -3.71 -20.84 -9.66
CA GLY A 44 -3.27 -22.25 -9.76
C GLY A 44 -4.43 -23.12 -10.22
N GLN A 45 -4.18 -24.10 -11.11
CA GLN A 45 -5.23 -25.05 -11.52
C GLN A 45 -5.81 -25.76 -10.28
N PRO A 46 -7.15 -25.80 -10.11
CA PRO A 46 -7.78 -26.58 -9.06
C PRO A 46 -7.78 -28.05 -9.47
N THR A 47 -6.62 -28.71 -9.44
CA THR A 47 -6.55 -30.18 -9.62
C THR A 47 -6.98 -30.93 -8.36
N ARG A 48 -7.17 -30.23 -7.25
CA ARG A 48 -7.89 -30.70 -6.07
C ARG A 48 -8.87 -29.62 -5.65
N GLY A 49 -10.16 -29.94 -5.71
CA GLY A 49 -11.19 -29.09 -5.12
C GLY A 49 -10.83 -28.77 -3.67
N ASP A 50 -11.14 -27.54 -3.28
CA ASP A 50 -11.25 -27.10 -1.88
C ASP A 50 -9.95 -26.84 -1.11
N ALA A 51 -8.80 -26.69 -1.76
CA ALA A 51 -7.61 -26.18 -1.08
C ALA A 51 -7.78 -24.66 -0.81
N ASP A 52 -8.15 -24.31 0.42
CA ASP A 52 -8.15 -22.91 0.88
C ASP A 52 -6.71 -22.41 1.01
N HIS A 53 -6.26 -21.69 -0.02
CA HIS A 53 -4.96 -21.04 -0.08
C HIS A 53 -4.95 -19.63 0.54
N SER A 54 -5.97 -19.26 1.33
CA SER A 54 -6.00 -17.99 2.08
C SER A 54 -4.74 -17.80 2.94
N SER A 55 -4.22 -18.89 3.52
CA SER A 55 -2.97 -18.91 4.30
C SER A 55 -1.72 -18.62 3.47
N CYS A 56 -1.77 -18.84 2.15
CA CYS A 56 -0.68 -18.55 1.22
C CYS A 56 -0.79 -17.15 0.59
N ASN A 57 -1.88 -16.41 0.87
CA ASN A 57 -2.08 -15.08 0.32
C ASN A 57 -1.14 -14.07 1.02
N PRO A 58 -0.17 -13.47 0.30
CA PRO A 58 0.82 -12.59 0.93
C PRO A 58 0.26 -11.22 1.30
N ARG A 59 -1.02 -10.93 1.04
CA ARG A 59 -1.66 -9.64 1.34
C ARG A 59 -1.47 -9.23 2.79
N THR A 60 -1.64 -10.15 3.74
CA THR A 60 -1.51 -9.84 5.17
C THR A 60 -0.09 -9.41 5.52
N ASP A 61 0.91 -10.12 5.00
CA ASP A 61 2.33 -9.82 5.23
C ASP A 61 2.75 -8.52 4.55
N ILE A 62 2.30 -8.28 3.32
CA ILE A 62 2.53 -7.03 2.59
C ILE A 62 1.95 -5.85 3.39
N MET A 63 0.71 -5.95 3.85
CA MET A 63 0.07 -4.87 4.61
C MET A 63 0.73 -4.63 5.96
N LYS A 64 1.19 -5.70 6.64
CA LYS A 64 1.97 -5.57 7.87
C LYS A 64 3.25 -4.79 7.59
N ARG A 65 3.99 -5.17 6.55
CA ARG A 65 5.28 -4.53 6.22
C ARG A 65 5.12 -3.06 5.83
N ILE A 66 4.10 -2.72 5.05
CA ILE A 66 3.80 -1.32 4.69
C ILE A 66 3.57 -0.48 5.95
N LYS A 67 2.77 -0.98 6.90
CA LYS A 67 2.47 -0.26 8.15
C LYS A 67 3.71 -0.08 9.02
N GLU A 68 4.59 -1.08 9.07
CA GLU A 68 5.88 -0.98 9.78
C GLU A 68 6.77 0.09 9.14
N THR A 69 6.93 0.06 7.82
CA THR A 69 7.72 1.07 7.09
C THR A 69 7.18 2.48 7.28
N LEU A 70 5.86 2.68 7.17
CA LEU A 70 5.25 4.01 7.37
C LEU A 70 5.43 4.54 8.80
N ARG A 71 5.51 3.67 9.81
CA ARG A 71 5.75 4.08 11.21
C ARG A 71 7.17 4.54 11.47
N GLU A 72 8.13 4.00 10.72
CA GLU A 72 9.54 4.38 10.83
C GLU A 72 9.85 5.70 10.11
N MET A 73 8.94 6.17 9.25
CA MET A 73 9.11 7.43 8.56
C MET A 73 8.98 8.61 9.54
N PRO A 74 9.93 9.58 9.51
CA PRO A 74 9.77 10.82 10.24
C PRO A 74 8.44 11.48 9.87
N ASN A 75 7.68 11.94 10.88
CA ASN A 75 6.43 12.62 10.62
C ASN A 75 6.71 13.91 9.82
N PRO A 76 6.23 14.03 8.57
CA PRO A 76 6.45 15.24 7.78
C PRO A 76 5.60 16.42 8.28
N VAL A 77 4.61 16.15 9.13
CA VAL A 77 3.74 17.16 9.75
C VAL A 77 4.37 17.62 11.08
N LEU A 78 4.93 18.82 11.07
CA LEU A 78 5.44 19.48 12.25
C LEU A 78 4.29 20.00 13.14
N ASP A 79 4.56 20.14 14.44
CA ASP A 79 3.61 20.74 15.40
C ASP A 79 3.13 22.14 14.97
N SER A 80 3.97 22.89 14.26
CA SER A 80 3.60 24.20 13.70
C SER A 80 2.52 24.10 12.64
N HIS A 81 2.56 23.08 11.78
CA HIS A 81 1.54 22.82 10.76
C HIS A 81 0.20 22.44 11.41
N VAL A 82 0.24 21.64 12.48
CA VAL A 82 -0.96 21.26 13.25
C VAL A 82 -1.59 22.50 13.89
N LYS A 83 -0.81 23.32 14.60
CA LYS A 83 -1.28 24.55 15.24
C LYS A 83 -1.91 25.54 14.25
N GLU A 84 -1.38 25.61 13.02
CA GLU A 84 -1.92 26.49 11.99
C GLU A 84 -3.25 25.96 11.41
N LEU A 85 -3.37 24.65 11.25
CA LEU A 85 -4.63 23.99 10.88
C LEU A 85 -5.73 24.24 11.94
N ASP A 86 -5.39 24.07 13.22
CA ASP A 86 -6.33 24.30 14.33
C ASP A 86 -6.85 25.75 14.34
N LYS A 87 -5.97 26.74 14.13
CA LYS A 87 -6.37 28.15 14.03
C LYS A 87 -7.36 28.39 12.88
N LYS A 88 -7.10 27.80 11.72
CA LYS A 88 -7.97 27.95 10.54
C LYS A 88 -9.34 27.28 10.77
N MET A 89 -9.38 26.12 11.42
CA MET A 89 -10.64 25.46 11.79
C MET A 89 -11.46 26.29 12.77
N ALA A 90 -10.82 26.94 13.75
CA ALA A 90 -11.48 27.84 14.68
C ALA A 90 -12.08 29.08 13.99
N MET A 91 -11.42 29.59 12.93
CA MET A 91 -11.93 30.72 12.13
C MET A 91 -13.11 30.38 11.22
N ILE A 92 -13.24 29.12 10.78
CA ILE A 92 -14.34 28.65 9.93
C ILE A 92 -15.60 28.32 10.75
N SER A 93 -15.46 28.14 12.06
CA SER A 93 -16.55 27.77 12.98
C SER A 93 -17.28 28.99 13.60
N LEU A 94 -17.01 30.20 13.09
CA LEU A 94 -17.62 31.49 13.48
C LEU A 94 -18.43 32.05 12.31
#